data_AF-A0A923J319-F1
#
_entry.id   AF-A0A923J319-F1
#
_cell.length_a   1.000
_cell.length_b   1.000
_cell.length_c   1.000
_cell.angle_alpha   90.00
_cell.angle_beta   90.00
_cell.angle_gamma   90.00
#
_symmetry.space_group_name_H-M   'P 1'
#
loop_
_entity.id
_entity.type
_entity.pdbx_description
1 polymer ?
#
loop_
_entity_poly.entity_id
_entity_poly.type
_entity_poly.pdbx_seq_one_letter_code
_entity_poly.pdbx_strand_id
1 'polypeptide(L)'
;MTNINNLRRQHLEVMALVNKIRNFIVNRENINREMEIAKNINILAGKLKIHLDSEDKYLYPSLLKSRDLTIKKISEDYIKEMSSICNEFMEFKDKYNTKSKLLKNGEEFIKESEIIFKLIEKRISKEDEELYNLL
;
A
#
# COMPACT_ATOMS: atom_id res chain seq x y z
N MET A 1 4.73 -20.31 10.85
CA MET A 1 3.99 -20.53 9.59
C MET A 1 3.47 -19.20 9.11
N THR A 2 3.72 -18.86 7.85
CA THR A 2 3.19 -17.65 7.22
C THR A 2 1.69 -17.76 7.13
N ASN A 3 0.95 -16.85 7.76
CA ASN A 3 -0.49 -16.85 7.71
C ASN A 3 -0.95 -16.03 6.49
N ILE A 4 -0.97 -16.68 5.31
CA ILE A 4 -1.36 -16.05 4.04
C ILE A 4 -2.78 -15.46 4.11
N ASN A 5 -3.69 -16.10 4.84
CA ASN A 5 -5.02 -15.55 5.07
C ASN A 5 -4.98 -14.20 5.80
N ASN A 6 -4.03 -14.01 6.73
CA ASN A 6 -3.84 -12.73 7.39
C ASN A 6 -3.28 -11.66 6.45
N LEU A 7 -2.33 -12.01 5.57
CA LEU A 7 -1.80 -11.07 4.57
C LEU A 7 -2.89 -10.66 3.56
N ARG A 8 -3.65 -11.63 3.02
CA ARG A 8 -4.83 -11.36 2.17
C ARG A 8 -5.87 -10.47 2.86
N ARG A 9 -6.14 -10.69 4.13
CA ARG A 9 -7.02 -9.80 4.92
C ARG A 9 -6.46 -8.38 4.98
N GLN A 10 -5.15 -8.21 5.17
CA GLN A 10 -4.50 -6.90 5.15
C GLN A 10 -4.62 -6.22 3.78
N HIS A 11 -4.49 -6.96 2.66
CA HIS A 11 -4.72 -6.44 1.32
C HIS A 11 -6.13 -5.87 1.16
N LEU A 12 -7.15 -6.60 1.61
CA LEU A 12 -8.55 -6.12 1.57
C LEU A 12 -8.73 -4.81 2.35
N GLU A 13 -8.08 -4.69 3.51
CA GLU A 13 -8.12 -3.45 4.31
C GLU A 13 -7.43 -2.27 3.62
N VAL A 14 -6.27 -2.50 3.01
CA VAL A 14 -5.54 -1.51 2.22
C VAL A 14 -6.39 -1.04 1.03
N MET A 15 -6.96 -1.98 0.28
CA MET A 15 -7.79 -1.70 -0.88
C MET A 15 -9.09 -0.97 -0.51
N ALA A 16 -9.70 -1.31 0.61
CA ALA A 16 -10.87 -0.59 1.13
C ALA A 16 -10.53 0.88 1.44
N LEU A 17 -9.35 1.16 2.00
CA LEU A 17 -8.91 2.52 2.28
C LEU A 17 -8.60 3.31 1.00
N VAL A 18 -7.92 2.70 0.02
CA VAL A 18 -7.67 3.29 -1.30
C VAL A 18 -8.99 3.71 -1.97
N ASN A 19 -9.95 2.78 -2.03
CA ASN A 19 -11.26 3.06 -2.63
C ASN A 19 -12.04 4.12 -1.86
N LYS A 20 -11.96 4.13 -0.53
CA LYS A 20 -12.58 5.15 0.30
C LYS A 20 -12.00 6.54 0.02
N ILE A 21 -10.68 6.66 -0.14
CA ILE A 21 -10.03 7.93 -0.49
C ILE A 21 -10.45 8.37 -1.89
N ARG A 22 -10.47 7.47 -2.88
CA ARG A 22 -10.98 7.78 -4.24
C ARG A 22 -12.43 8.29 -4.21
N ASN A 23 -13.30 7.68 -3.41
CA ASN A 23 -14.68 8.13 -3.26
C ASN A 23 -14.77 9.54 -2.69
N PHE A 24 -13.95 9.88 -1.69
CA PHE A 24 -13.87 11.26 -1.21
C PHE A 24 -13.30 12.20 -2.28
N ILE A 25 -12.35 11.75 -3.10
CA ILE A 25 -11.79 12.58 -4.18
C ILE A 25 -12.90 13.00 -5.15
N VAL A 26 -13.78 12.06 -5.54
CA VAL A 26 -14.87 12.27 -6.50
C VAL A 26 -16.04 13.04 -5.87
N ASN A 27 -16.43 12.72 -4.63
CA ASN A 27 -17.56 13.36 -3.95
C ASN A 27 -17.17 14.72 -3.34
N ARG A 28 -17.40 15.79 -4.09
CA ARG A 28 -17.06 17.17 -3.71
C ARG A 28 -18.07 17.84 -2.77
N GLU A 29 -19.23 17.26 -2.53
CA GLU A 29 -20.30 17.87 -1.72
C GLU A 29 -20.08 17.69 -0.21
N ASN A 30 -19.13 16.83 0.19
CA ASN A 30 -18.83 16.60 1.60
C ASN A 30 -17.99 17.72 2.21
N ILE A 31 -18.56 18.44 3.18
CA ILE A 31 -17.92 19.58 3.89
C ILE A 31 -16.64 19.19 4.65
N ASN A 32 -16.50 17.92 5.04
CA ASN A 32 -15.35 17.39 5.77
C ASN A 32 -14.39 16.55 4.89
N ARG A 33 -14.55 16.61 3.56
CA ARG A 33 -13.81 15.81 2.59
C ARG A 33 -12.30 15.77 2.84
N GLU A 34 -11.63 16.92 2.95
CA GLU A 34 -10.17 16.97 3.10
C GLU A 34 -9.71 16.40 4.45
N MET A 35 -10.52 16.56 5.50
CA MET A 35 -10.23 15.98 6.80
C MET A 35 -10.32 14.46 6.75
N GLU A 36 -11.36 13.91 6.10
CA GLU A 36 -11.51 12.48 5.92
C GLU A 36 -10.43 11.90 5.01
N ILE A 37 -10.06 12.58 3.92
CA ILE A 37 -8.95 12.16 3.06
C ILE A 37 -7.65 12.07 3.88
N ALA A 38 -7.27 13.14 4.59
CA ALA A 38 -6.06 13.17 5.41
C ALA A 38 -6.05 12.05 6.46
N LYS A 39 -7.19 11.82 7.13
CA LYS A 39 -7.34 10.73 8.11
C LYS A 39 -7.13 9.37 7.46
N ASN A 40 -7.78 9.08 6.34
CA ASN A 40 -7.66 7.78 5.68
C ASN A 40 -6.25 7.56 5.08
N ILE A 41 -5.55 8.61 4.63
CA ILE A 41 -4.13 8.54 4.24
C ILE A 41 -3.24 8.10 5.41
N ASN A 42 -3.43 8.68 6.60
CA ASN A 42 -2.65 8.30 7.78
C ASN A 42 -2.93 6.85 8.22
N ILE A 43 -4.20 6.42 8.16
CA ILE A 43 -4.58 5.04 8.46
C ILE A 43 -3.94 4.08 7.45
N LEU A 44 -3.99 4.42 6.15
CA LEU A 44 -3.38 3.64 5.08
C LEU A 44 -1.87 3.49 5.29
N ALA A 45 -1.18 4.56 5.70
CA ALA A 45 0.25 4.51 6.05
C ALA A 45 0.55 3.47 7.14
N GLY A 46 -0.24 3.50 8.21
CA GLY A 46 -0.09 2.54 9.31
C GLY A 46 -0.33 1.10 8.84
N LYS A 47 -1.35 0.89 8.00
CA LYS A 47 -1.69 -0.44 7.47
C LYS A 47 -0.62 -0.98 6.52
N LEU A 48 -0.12 -0.17 5.60
CA LEU A 48 0.97 -0.56 4.70
C LEU A 48 2.23 -0.91 5.47
N LYS A 49 2.59 -0.13 6.50
CA LYS A 49 3.73 -0.45 7.36
C LYS A 49 3.57 -1.79 8.08
N ILE A 50 2.41 -2.03 8.70
CA ILE A 50 2.12 -3.30 9.37
C ILE A 50 2.18 -4.48 8.39
N HIS A 51 1.69 -4.29 7.16
CA HIS A 51 1.73 -5.30 6.12
C HIS A 51 3.19 -5.64 5.74
N LEU A 52 4.00 -4.64 5.38
CA LEU A 52 5.42 -4.82 5.07
C LEU A 52 6.19 -5.49 6.21
N ASP A 53 5.99 -5.02 7.45
CA ASP A 53 6.61 -5.63 8.64
C ASP A 53 6.20 -7.11 8.82
N SER A 54 4.97 -7.47 8.42
CA SER A 54 4.48 -8.85 8.47
C SER A 54 5.17 -9.71 7.41
N GLU A 55 5.37 -9.19 6.21
CA GLU A 55 6.05 -9.90 5.14
C GLU A 55 7.54 -10.11 5.46
N ASP A 56 8.24 -9.06 5.89
CA ASP A 56 9.66 -9.09 6.27
C ASP A 56 9.95 -10.08 7.39
N LYS A 57 9.03 -10.17 8.36
CA LYS A 57 9.22 -11.03 9.52
C LYS A 57 8.86 -12.49 9.25
N TYR A 58 7.83 -12.75 8.45
CA TYR A 58 7.23 -14.08 8.37
C TYR A 58 7.23 -14.70 6.97
N LEU A 59 7.07 -13.90 5.91
CA LEU A 59 6.98 -14.39 4.54
C LEU A 59 8.36 -14.52 3.90
N TYR A 60 9.05 -13.41 3.69
CA TYR A 60 10.32 -13.37 2.95
C TYR A 60 11.41 -14.28 3.49
N PRO A 61 11.59 -14.44 4.83
CA PRO A 61 12.62 -15.33 5.35
C PRO A 61 12.45 -16.80 4.93
N SER A 62 11.21 -17.24 4.67
CA SER A 62 10.95 -18.61 4.18
C SER A 62 11.29 -18.76 2.70
N LEU A 63 10.88 -17.79 1.87
CA LEU A 63 11.13 -17.81 0.43
C LEU A 63 12.62 -17.65 0.09
N LEU A 64 13.34 -16.79 0.83
CA LEU A 64 14.79 -16.59 0.64
C LEU A 64 15.63 -17.84 1.02
N LYS A 65 15.07 -18.75 1.81
CA LYS A 65 15.70 -20.05 2.15
C LYS A 65 15.37 -21.16 1.15
N SER A 66 14.56 -20.87 0.12
CA SER A 66 14.27 -21.84 -0.94
C SER A 66 15.55 -22.28 -1.64
N ARG A 67 15.61 -23.56 -2.03
CA ARG A 67 16.69 -24.11 -2.87
C ARG A 67 16.51 -23.74 -4.34
N ASP A 68 15.32 -23.27 -4.72
CA ASP A 68 15.05 -22.77 -6.06
C ASP A 68 15.55 -21.32 -6.19
N LEU A 69 16.56 -21.14 -7.05
CA LEU A 69 17.16 -19.83 -7.33
C LEU A 69 16.16 -18.84 -7.94
N THR A 70 15.15 -19.34 -8.66
CA THR A 70 14.09 -18.53 -9.25
C THR A 70 13.22 -17.92 -8.15
N ILE A 71 12.77 -18.74 -7.20
CA ILE A 71 11.96 -18.27 -6.06
C ILE A 71 12.74 -17.25 -5.23
N LYS A 72 14.03 -17.51 -4.99
CA LYS A 72 14.89 -16.58 -4.27
C LYS A 72 15.01 -15.23 -4.98
N LYS A 73 15.25 -15.26 -6.30
CA LYS A 73 15.38 -14.04 -7.12
C LYS A 73 14.08 -13.23 -7.15
N ILE A 74 12.95 -13.89 -7.37
CA ILE A 74 11.62 -13.27 -7.29
C ILE A 74 11.44 -12.60 -5.92
N SER A 75 11.75 -13.31 -4.84
CA SER A 75 11.60 -12.77 -3.48
C SER A 75 12.42 -11.51 -3.24
N GLU A 76 13.69 -11.50 -3.67
CA GLU A 76 14.56 -10.33 -3.55
C GLU A 76 14.03 -9.11 -4.34
N ASP A 77 13.44 -9.35 -5.51
CA ASP A 77 12.87 -8.30 -6.34
C ASP A 77 11.56 -7.75 -5.72
N TYR A 78 10.71 -8.61 -5.15
CA TYR A 78 9.49 -8.20 -4.44
C TYR A 78 9.79 -7.38 -3.17
N ILE A 79 10.83 -7.76 -2.40
CA ILE A 79 11.27 -6.99 -1.21
C ILE A 79 11.68 -5.56 -1.61
N LYS A 80 12.45 -5.43 -2.70
CA LYS A 80 12.90 -4.12 -3.20
C LYS A 80 11.74 -3.28 -3.71
N GLU A 81 10.85 -3.89 -4.51
CA GLU A 81 9.66 -3.21 -5.04
C GLU A 81 8.79 -2.68 -3.89
N MET A 82 8.50 -3.51 -2.89
CA MET A 82 7.65 -3.10 -1.76
C MET A 82 8.31 -2.03 -0.88
N SER A 83 9.62 -2.11 -0.67
CA SER A 83 10.37 -1.08 0.04
C SER A 83 10.30 0.27 -0.68
N SER A 84 10.42 0.28 -2.02
CA SER A 84 10.26 1.51 -2.83
C SER A 84 8.86 2.09 -2.70
N ILE A 85 7.83 1.26 -2.87
CA ILE A 85 6.43 1.69 -2.78
C ILE A 85 6.13 2.26 -1.39
N CYS A 86 6.63 1.63 -0.32
CA CYS A 86 6.44 2.14 1.03
C CYS A 86 7.10 3.52 1.21
N ASN A 87 8.30 3.74 0.66
CA ASN A 87 8.97 5.03 0.74
C ASN A 87 8.22 6.12 -0.04
N GLU A 88 7.85 5.83 -1.29
CA GLU A 88 7.08 6.73 -2.15
C GLU A 88 5.72 7.08 -1.51
N PHE A 89 5.06 6.10 -0.90
CA PHE A 89 3.81 6.34 -0.18
C PHE A 89 4.01 7.21 1.07
N MET A 90 5.11 7.03 1.81
CA MET A 90 5.39 7.83 3.01
C MET A 90 5.67 9.29 2.65
N GLU A 91 6.39 9.54 1.56
CA GLU A 91 6.60 10.90 1.03
C GLU A 91 5.27 11.54 0.59
N PHE A 92 4.46 10.81 -0.18
CA PHE A 92 3.11 11.22 -0.56
C PHE A 92 2.27 11.55 0.69
N LYS A 93 2.26 10.66 1.67
CA LYS A 93 1.51 10.84 2.91
C LYS A 93 2.00 12.09 3.63
N ASP A 94 3.30 12.31 3.80
CA ASP A 94 3.80 13.51 4.47
C ASP A 94 3.51 14.80 3.70
N LYS A 95 3.32 14.74 2.38
CA LYS A 95 2.86 15.87 1.56
C LYS A 95 1.37 16.19 1.74
N TYR A 96 0.52 15.24 2.14
CA TYR A 96 -0.95 15.38 2.16
C TYR A 96 -1.67 14.94 3.45
N ASN A 97 -0.95 14.58 4.52
CA ASN A 97 -1.53 13.98 5.74
C ASN A 97 -2.33 14.91 6.65
N THR A 98 -2.55 16.16 6.26
CA THR A 98 -3.39 17.11 7.00
C THR A 98 -4.33 17.84 6.04
N LYS A 99 -5.47 18.29 6.57
CA LYS A 99 -6.41 19.13 5.82
C LYS A 99 -5.73 20.36 5.21
N SER A 100 -4.86 21.03 5.97
CA SER A 100 -4.15 22.23 5.50
C SER A 100 -3.24 21.94 4.31
N LYS A 101 -2.51 20.82 4.31
CA LYS A 101 -1.65 20.39 3.21
C LYS A 101 -2.45 20.02 1.96
N LEU A 102 -3.57 19.31 2.13
CA LEU A 102 -4.49 18.99 1.02
C LEU A 102 -5.09 20.24 0.38
N LEU A 103 -5.54 21.20 1.18
CA LEU A 103 -6.09 22.46 0.66
C LEU A 103 -5.03 23.26 -0.11
N LYS A 104 -3.77 23.24 0.34
CA LYS A 104 -2.66 23.93 -0.33
C LYS A 104 -2.28 23.27 -1.67
N ASN A 105 -2.37 21.94 -1.76
CA ASN A 105 -1.81 21.15 -2.87
C ASN A 105 -2.88 20.32 -3.61
N GLY A 106 -4.13 20.78 -3.63
CA GLY A 106 -5.28 19.94 -4.00
C GLY A 106 -5.26 19.35 -5.41
N GLU A 107 -4.81 20.10 -6.41
CA GLU A 107 -4.70 19.59 -7.80
C GLU A 107 -3.59 18.55 -7.95
N GLU A 108 -2.45 18.79 -7.30
CA GLU A 108 -1.30 17.90 -7.31
C GLU A 108 -1.61 16.59 -6.58
N PHE A 109 -2.31 16.69 -5.45
CA PHE A 109 -2.82 15.55 -4.70
C PHE A 109 -3.62 14.59 -5.59
N ILE A 110 -4.55 15.11 -6.41
CA ILE A 110 -5.38 14.26 -7.27
C ILE A 110 -4.50 13.46 -8.24
N LYS A 111 -3.53 14.12 -8.88
CA LYS A 111 -2.62 13.48 -9.85
C LYS A 111 -1.73 12.43 -9.17
N GLU A 112 -1.08 12.79 -8.08
CA GLU A 112 -0.16 11.90 -7.37
C GLU A 112 -0.90 10.73 -6.70
N SER A 113 -2.10 10.97 -6.16
CA SER A 113 -2.89 9.91 -5.51
C SER A 113 -3.19 8.78 -6.46
N GLU A 114 -3.52 9.08 -7.73
CA GLU A 114 -3.82 8.06 -8.72
C GLU A 114 -2.59 7.24 -9.12
N ILE A 115 -1.42 7.87 -9.18
CA ILE A 115 -0.15 7.18 -9.45
C ILE A 115 0.17 6.22 -8.29
N ILE A 116 0.15 6.74 -7.06
CA ILE A 116 0.48 5.98 -5.86
C ILE A 116 -0.51 4.82 -5.62
N PHE A 117 -1.81 5.07 -5.81
CA PHE A 117 -2.82 4.01 -5.63
C PHE A 117 -2.67 2.90 -6.66
N LYS A 118 -2.34 3.23 -7.92
CA LYS A 118 -2.03 2.22 -8.94
C LYS A 118 -0.80 1.38 -8.61
N LEU A 119 0.23 1.97 -8.01
CA LEU A 119 1.41 1.22 -7.56
C LEU A 119 1.04 0.21 -6.46
N ILE A 120 0.27 0.65 -5.46
CA ILE A 120 -0.21 -0.23 -4.38
C ILE A 120 -1.08 -1.36 -4.93
N GLU A 121 -2.03 -1.04 -5.82
CA GLU A 121 -2.93 -2.02 -6.44
C GLU A 121 -2.17 -3.08 -7.24
N LYS A 122 -1.24 -2.63 -8.08
CA LYS A 122 -0.41 -3.51 -8.90
C LYS A 122 0.42 -4.44 -8.01
N ARG A 123 0.97 -3.92 -6.91
CA ARG A 123 1.75 -4.71 -5.96
C ARG A 123 0.90 -5.79 -5.29
N ILE A 124 -0.28 -5.42 -4.78
CA ILE A 124 -1.21 -6.37 -4.13
C ILE A 124 -1.64 -7.48 -5.11
N SER A 125 -2.03 -7.12 -6.33
CA SER A 125 -2.44 -8.10 -7.35
C SER A 125 -1.31 -9.06 -7.71
N LYS A 126 -0.09 -8.55 -7.92
CA LYS A 126 1.10 -9.38 -8.13
C LYS A 126 1.34 -10.39 -7.00
N GLU A 127 1.21 -9.98 -5.74
CA GLU A 127 1.40 -10.91 -4.64
C GLU A 127 0.32 -11.99 -4.59
N ASP A 128 -0.94 -11.59 -4.74
CA ASP A 128 -2.08 -12.51 -4.65
C ASP A 128 -2.11 -13.51 -5.81
N GLU A 129 -1.68 -13.10 -7.00
CA GLU A 129 -1.72 -13.89 -8.24
C GLU A 129 -0.42 -14.62 -8.55
N GLU A 130 0.72 -14.14 -8.07
CA GLU A 130 2.03 -14.73 -8.34
C GLU A 130 2.69 -15.22 -7.05
N LEU A 131 3.08 -14.32 -6.14
CA LEU A 131 3.96 -14.65 -5.02
C LEU A 131 3.36 -15.68 -4.07
N TYR A 132 2.09 -15.54 -3.71
CA TYR A 132 1.41 -16.44 -2.78
C TYR A 132 1.14 -17.82 -3.38
N ASN A 133 1.21 -17.95 -4.71
CA ASN A 133 1.09 -19.24 -5.40
C ASN A 133 2.41 -20.02 -5.46
N LEU A 134 3.53 -19.42 -5.04
CA LEU A 134 4.84 -20.07 -4.93
C LEU A 134 5.06 -20.78 -3.58
N LEU A 135 4.12 -20.65 -2.64
CA LEU A 135 4.17 -21.16 -1.26
C LEU A 135 3.34 -22.44 -1.09
#